data_AF-H2ATY2-F1
#
_entry.id   AF-H2ATY2-F1
#
_cell.length_a   1.000
_cell.length_b   1.000
_cell.length_c   1.000
_cell.angle_alpha   90.00
_cell.angle_beta   90.00
_cell.angle_gamma   90.00
#
_symmetry.space_group_name_H-M   'P 1'
#
loop_
_entity.id
_entity.type
_entity.pdbx_description
1 polymer ?
#
loop_
_entity_poly.entity_id
_entity_poly.type
_entity_poly.pdbx_seq_one_letter_code
_entity_poly.pdbx_strand_id
1 'polypeptide(L)' 'MVETTVSGQSQNNSEEKPKPCCVCLTEKEARDQCLLFKGADDGKCKEYIEKYRMCMKSFGFEI' A
#
# COMPACT_ATOMS: atom_id res chain seq x y z
N MET A 1 -34.06 -17.65 2.54
CA MET A 1 -33.08 -18.74 2.68
C MET A 1 -32.51 -19.02 1.29
N VAL A 2 -31.35 -18.46 0.97
CA VAL A 2 -30.43 -19.02 -0.02
C VAL A 2 -29.03 -18.72 0.51
N GLU A 3 -28.37 -19.77 0.98
CA GLU A 3 -26.95 -19.78 1.27
C GLU A 3 -26.17 -19.54 -0.02
N THR A 4 -25.11 -18.75 0.06
CA THR A 4 -23.92 -18.99 -0.75
C THR A 4 -22.72 -18.74 0.13
N THR A 5 -22.34 -19.82 0.80
CA THR A 5 -20.99 -20.11 1.24
C THR A 5 -20.05 -20.10 0.03
N VAL A 6 -19.03 -19.24 0.06
CA VAL A 6 -17.81 -19.47 -0.71
C VAL A 6 -16.62 -19.47 0.23
N SER A 7 -16.11 -20.68 0.45
CA SER A 7 -14.80 -20.95 1.03
C SER A 7 -13.71 -20.46 0.09
N GLY A 8 -12.74 -19.75 0.66
CA GLY A 8 -11.52 -19.33 -0.02
C GLY A 8 -10.36 -19.28 0.97
N GLN A 9 -10.08 -20.41 1.64
CA GLN A 9 -8.83 -20.61 2.36
C GLN A 9 -7.72 -20.87 1.34
N SER A 10 -6.80 -19.92 1.21
CA SER A 10 -5.51 -20.14 0.57
C SER A 10 -4.41 -19.88 1.59
N GLN A 11 -3.98 -20.97 2.23
CA GLN A 11 -2.75 -21.01 3.00
C GLN A 11 -1.58 -20.82 2.02
N ASN A 12 -0.80 -19.77 2.22
CA ASN A 12 0.55 -19.69 1.66
C ASN A 12 1.51 -19.39 2.80
N ASN A 13 2.09 -20.46 3.34
CA ASN A 13 3.27 -20.41 4.18
C ASN A 13 4.47 -20.14 3.25
N SER A 14 4.99 -18.93 3.34
CA SER A 14 6.35 -18.57 2.92
C SER A 14 6.77 -17.35 3.74
N GLU A 15 7.47 -17.62 4.84
CA GLU A 15 8.55 -16.78 5.37
C GLU A 15 8.23 -15.28 5.56
N GLU A 16 7.62 -14.97 6.71
CA GLU A 16 7.98 -13.89 7.67
C GLU A 16 8.59 -12.57 7.15
N LYS A 17 8.19 -12.05 5.99
CA LYS A 17 8.38 -10.64 5.63
C LYS A 17 7.03 -9.94 5.69
N PRO A 18 6.81 -9.01 6.64
CA PRO A 18 5.58 -8.24 6.69
C PRO A 18 5.37 -7.61 5.31
N LYS A 19 4.20 -7.88 4.71
CA LYS A 19 3.91 -7.35 3.38
C LYS A 19 4.10 -5.83 3.42
N PRO A 20 4.79 -5.22 2.44
CA PRO A 20 5.09 -3.79 2.41
C PRO A 20 3.85 -2.89 2.46
N CYS A 21 2.67 -3.47 2.23
CA CYS A 21 1.39 -2.79 2.36
C CYS A 21 1.02 -2.41 3.79
N CYS A 22 1.61 -3.01 4.84
CA CYS A 22 1.19 -2.78 6.24
C CYS A 22 1.91 -1.64 6.96
N VAL A 23 3.01 -1.12 6.40
CA VAL A 23 3.91 -0.27 7.18
C VAL A 23 3.74 1.22 6.90
N CYS A 24 3.39 1.54 5.66
CA CYS A 24 3.21 2.93 5.19
C CYS A 24 1.83 3.08 4.54
N LEU A 25 0.77 2.53 5.17
CA LEU A 25 -0.62 2.62 4.66
C LEU A 25 -1.04 4.07 4.52
N THR A 26 -0.78 4.89 5.54
CA THR A 26 -1.18 6.29 5.59
C THR A 26 -0.55 7.10 4.45
N GLU A 27 0.76 6.93 4.22
CA GLU A 27 1.45 7.62 3.12
C GLU A 27 0.99 7.09 1.75
N LYS A 28 0.71 5.78 1.64
CA LYS A 28 0.17 5.18 0.42
C LYS A 28 -1.22 5.73 0.10
N GLU A 29 -2.11 5.82 1.08
CA GLU A 29 -3.45 6.39 0.93
C GLU A 29 -3.39 7.87 0.57
N ALA A 30 -2.54 8.65 1.24
CA ALA A 30 -2.36 10.07 0.92
C ALA A 30 -1.84 10.26 -0.52
N ARG A 31 -0.90 9.41 -0.96
CA ARG A 31 -0.42 9.39 -2.34
C ARG A 31 -1.54 9.03 -3.32
N ASP A 32 -2.30 7.97 -3.05
CA ASP A 32 -3.42 7.53 -3.90
C ASP A 32 -4.51 8.60 -3.98
N GLN A 33 -4.90 9.19 -2.84
CA GLN A 33 -5.80 10.34 -2.80
C GLN A 33 -5.23 11.48 -3.62
N CYS A 34 -3.95 11.84 -3.46
CA CYS A 34 -3.35 12.91 -4.24
C CYS A 34 -3.42 12.62 -5.75
N LEU A 35 -3.06 11.41 -6.16
CA LEU A 35 -3.15 10.96 -7.56
C LEU A 35 -4.58 11.01 -8.09
N LEU A 36 -5.56 10.65 -7.26
CA LEU A 36 -6.99 10.67 -7.60
C LEU A 36 -7.56 12.10 -7.68
N PHE A 37 -7.15 13.00 -6.79
CA PHE A 37 -7.65 14.37 -6.69
C PHE A 37 -6.93 15.37 -7.60
N LYS A 38 -5.63 15.17 -7.86
CA LYS A 38 -4.79 16.09 -8.63
C LYS A 38 -4.31 15.52 -9.97
N GLY A 39 -4.39 14.20 -10.17
CA GLY A 39 -3.80 13.53 -11.31
C GLY A 39 -2.29 13.32 -11.14
N ALA A 40 -1.75 12.31 -11.81
CA ALA A 40 -0.32 11.96 -11.75
C ALA A 40 0.63 13.03 -12.33
N ASP A 41 0.08 14.01 -13.04
CA ASP A 41 0.84 15.01 -13.80
C ASP A 41 1.26 16.22 -12.95
N ASP A 42 0.54 16.52 -11.87
CA ASP A 42 0.64 17.83 -11.20
C ASP A 42 1.92 18.02 -10.36
N GLY A 43 2.78 17.00 -10.26
CA GLY A 43 4.04 17.03 -9.47
C GLY A 43 3.85 17.19 -7.95
N LYS A 44 2.69 17.66 -7.49
CA LYS A 44 2.31 17.82 -6.07
C LYS A 44 2.28 16.50 -5.32
N CYS A 45 2.06 15.39 -6.03
CA CYS A 45 2.08 14.08 -5.40
C CYS A 45 3.49 13.55 -5.12
N LYS A 46 4.55 14.23 -5.60
CA LYS A 46 5.94 13.85 -5.29
C LYS A 46 6.23 13.89 -3.79
N GLU A 47 5.68 14.84 -3.05
CA GLU A 47 5.87 14.93 -1.60
C GLU A 47 5.31 13.68 -0.88
N TYR A 48 4.12 13.22 -1.27
CA TYR A 48 3.53 11.99 -0.73
C TYR A 48 4.31 10.73 -1.16
N ILE A 49 4.85 10.70 -2.39
CA ILE A 49 5.71 9.60 -2.86
C ILE A 49 7.03 9.56 -2.08
N GLU A 50 7.66 10.70 -1.83
CA GLU A 50 8.88 10.77 -1.02
C GLU A 50 8.63 10.35 0.42
N LYS A 51 7.51 10.77 1.03
CA LYS A 51 7.10 10.30 2.35
C LYS A 51 6.90 8.79 2.41
N TYR A 52 6.20 8.23 1.41
CA TYR A 52 6.03 6.78 1.29
C TYR A 52 7.37 6.05 1.16
N ARG A 53 8.28 6.55 0.30
CA ARG A 53 9.63 6.02 0.13
C ARG A 53 10.47 6.09 1.42
N MET A 54 10.45 7.23 2.12
CA MET A 54 11.16 7.39 3.39
C MET A 54 10.63 6.43 4.45
N CYS A 55 9.31 6.28 4.55
CA CYS A 55 8.70 5.33 5.45
C CYS A 55 9.21 3.91 5.15
N MET A 56 9.13 3.45 3.90
CA MET A 56 9.60 2.10 3.52
C MET A 56 11.10 1.90 3.73
N LYS A 57 11.90 2.94 3.45
CA LYS A 57 13.34 2.93 3.69
C LYS A 57 13.68 2.78 5.17
N SER A 58 12.88 3.37 6.06
CA SER A 58 13.02 3.21 7.52
C SER A 58 12.82 1.75 7.97
N PHE A 59 12.03 0.98 7.22
CA PHE A 59 11.79 -0.44 7.46
C PHE A 59 12.73 -1.37 6.69
N GLY A 60 13.71 -0.82 5.95
CA GLY A 60 14.67 -1.60 5.17
C GLY A 60 14.17 -2.07 3.80
N PHE A 61 13.08 -1.47 3.29
CA PHE A 61 12.56 -1.74 1.95
C PHE A 61 12.84 -0.55 1.03
N GLU A 62 13.70 -0.72 0.03
CA GLU A 62 14.01 0.29 -0.99
C GLU A 62 13.17 0.04 -2.26
N ILE A 63 12.43 1.06 -2.71
CA ILE A 63 11.45 1.05 -3.83
C ILE A 63 11.68 2.24 -4.75
#